data_AF-A0A9X6PI87-F1
#
_entry.id   AF-A0A9X6PI87-F1
#
_cell.length_a   1.000
_cell.length_b   1.000
_cell.length_c   1.000
_cell.angle_alpha   90.00
_cell.angle_beta   90.00
_cell.angle_gamma   90.00
#
_symmetry.space_group_name_H-M   'P 1'
#
loop_
_entity.id
_entity.type
_entity.pdbx_description
1 polymer ?
#
loop_
_entity_poly.entity_id
_entity_poly.type
_entity_poly.pdbx_seq_one_letter_code
_entity_poly.pdbx_strand_id
1 'polypeptide(L)'
;MSYCSDLMKECNQILSGGIMNTIIRNESESITTNLIKWFESSKFEDVQKAKDRGFKFKFTVPIQGVPVPFDLGGADAEQQFNRLKEHIARGEVEQMSMTKTTNFVQENVSEELVKAWERTMAKVLNHCSIVFDPPQPQPNPQPNPQPQPNPGPHYGLNYEINQSDDRAIIRVFYNKTNASDSYPIVESFRIIGGELLDGALEPGTIIDNEKIITVRQTSNQEVLVLLSTDKQDLDIKFTSNVLESLFLKIFLYKIPLNSSQHVYSKKVPSGFKVISGGFNTKLGPDLANCIPTSSYPSAIDEWTIQYSSKIEGINDQMLYMSITTVYDPNNQWDIQIFSNQTRHGSSINCSPAPNYMMVGGGMQFSILGGNNESEILNQEDYRTGIQSCYPKNDNTWEATLTETDLQRVPSWDLFCYAVGIRRNSGLENVVKTREHVGEVRIDDQIYYVTSGGVYMNGITDRNTYLGLSILSFYTQGTPSDLSVPVGWTVYAKIGTPTTHPTEFICAALAIKHPSIEFLPLEDPNDVLNRHNQ
;
A
#
# COMPACT_ATOMS: atom_id res chain seq x y z
N MET A 1 13.69 -1.59 -16.93
CA MET A 1 12.38 -0.83 -16.94
C MET A 1 12.25 0.02 -15.67
N SER A 2 12.19 1.38 -15.84
CA SER A 2 12.30 2.38 -14.75
C SER A 2 11.04 2.35 -13.87
N TYR A 3 11.09 2.15 -12.49
CA TYR A 3 10.07 2.28 -11.43
C TYR A 3 8.92 3.19 -11.87
N CYS A 4 9.13 4.32 -12.53
CA CYS A 4 8.05 5.24 -12.96
C CYS A 4 7.24 4.62 -14.10
N SER A 5 7.90 3.87 -14.94
CA SER A 5 7.17 3.17 -16.03
C SER A 5 6.22 2.10 -15.46
N ASP A 6 6.67 1.41 -14.42
CA ASP A 6 5.79 0.38 -13.80
C ASP A 6 4.60 1.03 -13.10
N LEU A 7 4.85 2.19 -12.45
CA LEU A 7 3.72 2.86 -11.78
C LEU A 7 2.70 3.38 -12.79
N MET A 8 3.24 3.85 -13.88
CA MET A 8 2.30 4.31 -14.92
C MET A 8 1.50 3.14 -15.50
N LYS A 9 2.15 2.02 -15.67
CA LYS A 9 1.42 0.84 -16.16
C LYS A 9 0.25 0.49 -15.23
N GLU A 10 0.57 0.57 -13.96
CA GLU A 10 -0.51 0.28 -12.99
C GLU A 10 -1.67 1.26 -13.14
N CYS A 11 -1.27 2.58 -13.33
CA CYS A 11 -2.34 3.58 -13.48
C CYS A 11 -3.21 3.28 -14.71
N ASN A 12 -2.53 2.92 -15.78
CA ASN A 12 -3.29 2.71 -17.01
C ASN A 12 -4.09 1.40 -16.95
N GLN A 13 -3.64 0.45 -16.21
CA GLN A 13 -4.38 -0.82 -16.11
C GLN A 13 -5.70 -0.62 -15.37
N ILE A 14 -5.69 0.40 -14.42
CA ILE A 14 -6.94 0.69 -13.67
C ILE A 14 -8.03 1.17 -14.64
N LEU A 15 -7.47 1.78 -15.68
CA LEU A 15 -8.47 2.35 -16.60
C LEU A 15 -8.85 1.35 -17.68
N SER A 16 -8.30 0.05 -17.50
CA SER A 16 -8.51 -0.95 -18.57
C SER A 16 -9.99 -1.37 -18.60
N GLY A 17 -10.61 -1.10 -19.71
CA GLY A 17 -12.04 -1.45 -19.94
C GLY A 17 -12.70 -0.37 -20.81
N GLY A 18 -13.66 -0.86 -21.64
CA GLY A 18 -14.44 0.09 -22.47
C GLY A 18 -13.55 0.80 -23.51
N ILE A 19 -13.78 2.16 -23.67
CA ILE A 19 -13.12 2.93 -24.75
C ILE A 19 -11.65 3.19 -24.39
N MET A 20 -11.29 3.03 -23.12
CA MET A 20 -9.89 3.31 -22.74
C MET A 20 -8.94 2.23 -23.28
N ASN A 21 -9.52 0.99 -23.66
CA ASN A 21 -8.65 -0.06 -24.26
C ASN A 21 -8.21 0.32 -25.68
N THR A 22 -9.06 1.17 -26.15
CA THR A 22 -8.72 1.62 -27.52
C THR A 22 -7.67 2.74 -27.47
N ILE A 23 -7.74 3.54 -26.43
CA ILE A 23 -6.88 4.75 -26.39
C ILE A 23 -5.53 4.39 -25.77
N ILE A 24 -5.45 3.41 -24.79
CA ILE A 24 -4.20 3.14 -24.07
C ILE A 24 -3.47 2.00 -24.80
N ARG A 25 -2.47 2.33 -25.69
CA ARG A 25 -1.75 1.30 -26.48
C ARG A 25 -0.40 0.98 -25.85
N ASN A 26 0.07 1.94 -25.09
CA ASN A 26 1.33 1.71 -24.34
C ASN A 26 1.08 2.04 -22.85
N GLU A 27 1.18 0.96 -22.02
CA GLU A 27 0.74 1.11 -20.61
C GLU A 27 1.80 1.88 -19.80
N SER A 28 2.89 2.10 -20.44
CA SER A 28 3.94 2.79 -19.66
C SER A 28 3.94 4.30 -19.95
N GLU A 29 3.10 4.73 -20.90
CA GLU A 29 3.06 6.18 -21.22
C GLU A 29 1.86 6.84 -20.54
N SER A 30 1.98 8.20 -20.49
CA SER A 30 0.84 8.93 -19.89
C SER A 30 -0.42 8.83 -20.76
N ILE A 31 -1.53 9.10 -20.14
CA ILE A 31 -2.83 9.02 -20.88
C ILE A 31 -2.84 10.05 -22.01
N THR A 32 -2.26 11.17 -21.78
CA THR A 32 -2.26 12.21 -22.84
C THR A 32 -1.44 11.74 -24.05
N THR A 33 -0.32 11.14 -23.76
CA THR A 33 0.51 10.65 -24.89
C THR A 33 -0.25 9.55 -25.65
N ASN A 34 -0.83 8.67 -24.89
CA ASN A 34 -1.61 7.62 -25.57
C ASN A 34 -2.76 8.22 -26.38
N LEU A 35 -3.43 9.18 -25.84
CA LEU A 35 -4.56 9.81 -26.57
C LEU A 35 -4.07 10.50 -27.85
N ILE A 36 -2.97 11.23 -27.80
CA ILE A 36 -2.45 11.93 -28.99
C ILE A 36 -2.02 10.90 -30.04
N LYS A 37 -1.42 9.82 -29.58
CA LYS A 37 -1.00 8.79 -30.56
C LYS A 37 -2.23 8.12 -31.19
N TRP A 38 -3.20 7.96 -30.38
CA TRP A 38 -4.43 7.37 -30.97
C TRP A 38 -5.02 8.28 -32.04
N PHE A 39 -5.12 9.61 -31.72
CA PHE A 39 -5.64 10.52 -32.76
C PHE A 39 -4.75 10.52 -34.00
N GLU A 40 -3.47 10.41 -33.78
CA GLU A 40 -2.52 10.47 -34.90
C GLU A 40 -2.71 9.26 -35.84
N SER A 41 -3.07 8.13 -35.24
CA SER A 41 -3.10 6.93 -36.11
C SER A 41 -4.53 6.59 -36.52
N SER A 42 -5.51 7.33 -35.99
CA SER A 42 -6.92 6.92 -36.23
C SER A 42 -7.46 7.67 -37.46
N LYS A 43 -8.42 6.92 -38.15
CA LYS A 43 -9.26 7.61 -39.16
C LYS A 43 -10.53 8.19 -38.51
N PHE A 44 -11.11 9.20 -39.24
CA PHE A 44 -12.29 9.84 -38.64
C PHE A 44 -13.37 8.79 -38.34
N GLU A 45 -13.49 7.78 -39.15
CA GLU A 45 -14.52 6.73 -38.91
C GLU A 45 -14.27 6.01 -37.57
N ASP A 46 -12.93 5.81 -37.25
CA ASP A 46 -12.61 5.19 -35.94
C ASP A 46 -13.08 6.06 -34.77
N VAL A 47 -12.96 7.33 -34.99
CA VAL A 47 -13.36 8.25 -33.89
C VAL A 47 -14.89 8.25 -33.74
N GLN A 48 -15.56 8.08 -34.91
CA GLN A 48 -17.03 8.05 -34.84
C GLN A 48 -17.51 6.76 -34.16
N LYS A 49 -16.79 5.70 -34.54
CA LYS A 49 -17.16 4.43 -33.89
C LYS A 49 -16.92 4.50 -32.37
N ALA A 50 -15.81 5.10 -31.98
CA ALA A 50 -15.55 5.24 -30.53
C ALA A 50 -16.62 6.09 -29.85
N LYS A 51 -17.02 7.10 -30.57
CA LYS A 51 -18.11 7.95 -30.01
C LYS A 51 -19.39 7.11 -29.84
N ASP A 52 -19.69 6.33 -30.89
CA ASP A 52 -20.94 5.53 -30.82
C ASP A 52 -20.85 4.50 -29.69
N ARG A 53 -19.62 4.24 -29.23
CA ARG A 53 -19.49 3.25 -28.14
C ARG A 53 -19.38 3.97 -26.79
N GLY A 54 -19.67 5.30 -26.84
CA GLY A 54 -19.82 5.95 -25.52
C GLY A 54 -18.63 6.89 -25.21
N PHE A 55 -17.68 6.97 -26.19
CA PHE A 55 -16.60 7.95 -25.96
C PHE A 55 -17.13 9.38 -25.98
N LYS A 56 -16.89 10.08 -24.86
CA LYS A 56 -17.40 11.47 -24.76
C LYS A 56 -16.27 12.47 -25.04
N PHE A 57 -16.45 13.43 -25.99
CA PHE A 57 -15.40 14.39 -26.41
C PHE A 57 -15.61 15.72 -25.67
N LYS A 58 -15.90 15.63 -24.39
CA LYS A 58 -16.11 16.89 -23.64
C LYS A 58 -14.82 17.33 -22.97
N PHE A 59 -13.71 17.28 -23.81
CA PHE A 59 -12.43 17.80 -23.28
C PHE A 59 -11.70 18.57 -24.38
N THR A 60 -10.69 19.37 -23.93
CA THR A 60 -9.99 20.20 -24.93
C THR A 60 -8.52 19.76 -25.01
N VAL A 61 -8.08 19.58 -26.34
CA VAL A 61 -6.63 19.32 -26.54
C VAL A 61 -5.91 20.65 -26.76
N PRO A 62 -5.06 20.93 -25.79
CA PRO A 62 -4.39 22.24 -25.89
C PRO A 62 -3.49 22.33 -27.14
N ILE A 63 -3.76 23.37 -27.99
CA ILE A 63 -2.93 23.61 -29.19
C ILE A 63 -2.41 25.05 -29.14
N GLN A 64 -1.12 25.19 -29.36
CA GLN A 64 -0.52 26.54 -29.30
C GLN A 64 -1.23 27.50 -30.26
N GLY A 65 -1.84 28.60 -29.63
CA GLY A 65 -2.32 29.70 -30.50
C GLY A 65 -3.76 29.46 -30.96
N VAL A 66 -4.36 28.30 -30.51
CA VAL A 66 -5.75 28.05 -30.96
C VAL A 66 -6.65 28.04 -29.71
N PRO A 67 -7.57 29.09 -29.59
CA PRO A 67 -8.34 29.33 -28.36
C PRO A 67 -9.61 28.48 -28.31
N VAL A 68 -10.04 27.89 -29.58
CA VAL A 68 -11.34 27.20 -29.51
C VAL A 68 -11.11 25.68 -29.65
N PRO A 69 -11.79 24.99 -28.72
CA PRO A 69 -11.67 23.52 -28.75
C PRO A 69 -12.32 22.92 -30.00
N PHE A 70 -11.69 21.79 -30.46
CA PHE A 70 -12.27 21.06 -31.60
C PHE A 70 -13.54 20.30 -31.14
N ASP A 71 -14.57 20.71 -31.83
CA ASP A 71 -15.84 19.98 -31.55
C ASP A 71 -15.98 18.75 -32.48
N LEU A 72 -15.64 17.60 -31.92
CA LEU A 72 -15.66 16.41 -32.81
C LEU A 72 -17.05 15.77 -32.79
N GLY A 73 -18.02 16.49 -32.26
CA GLY A 73 -19.41 15.98 -32.22
C GLY A 73 -20.35 16.82 -33.10
N GLY A 74 -19.83 17.81 -33.82
CA GLY A 74 -20.69 18.74 -34.55
C GLY A 74 -20.68 18.41 -36.06
N ALA A 75 -21.54 19.17 -36.84
CA ALA A 75 -21.74 18.94 -38.29
C ALA A 75 -20.42 19.05 -39.07
N ASP A 76 -19.39 19.70 -38.43
CA ASP A 76 -18.09 19.81 -39.16
C ASP A 76 -17.03 18.95 -38.48
N ALA A 77 -17.38 17.84 -37.84
CA ALA A 77 -16.48 17.04 -36.97
C ALA A 77 -15.32 16.48 -37.80
N GLU A 78 -15.62 16.08 -39.04
CA GLU A 78 -14.53 15.48 -39.87
C GLU A 78 -13.47 16.54 -40.20
N GLN A 79 -13.94 17.69 -40.65
CA GLN A 79 -12.96 18.76 -40.93
C GLN A 79 -12.16 19.14 -39.68
N GLN A 80 -12.85 19.24 -38.50
CA GLN A 80 -12.14 19.59 -37.24
C GLN A 80 -11.15 18.47 -36.85
N PHE A 81 -11.52 17.23 -37.14
CA PHE A 81 -10.58 16.13 -36.83
C PHE A 81 -9.34 16.23 -37.71
N ASN A 82 -9.54 16.54 -38.98
CA ASN A 82 -8.37 16.66 -39.88
C ASN A 82 -7.48 17.84 -39.49
N ARG A 83 -8.11 18.87 -39.01
CA ARG A 83 -7.28 20.01 -38.54
C ARG A 83 -6.47 19.63 -37.29
N LEU A 84 -7.13 18.91 -36.43
CA LEU A 84 -6.38 18.46 -35.23
C LEU A 84 -5.20 17.58 -35.63
N LYS A 85 -5.32 16.70 -36.59
CA LYS A 85 -4.21 15.85 -37.03
C LYS A 85 -3.05 16.67 -37.59
N GLU A 86 -3.51 17.68 -38.31
CA GLU A 86 -2.43 18.55 -38.86
C GLU A 86 -1.63 19.22 -37.74
N HIS A 87 -2.37 19.63 -36.71
CA HIS A 87 -1.63 20.27 -35.59
C HIS A 87 -0.75 19.24 -34.86
N ILE A 88 -1.26 18.05 -34.73
CA ILE A 88 -0.45 17.00 -34.06
C ILE A 88 0.81 16.75 -34.90
N ALA A 89 0.69 16.69 -36.24
CA ALA A 89 1.83 16.42 -37.12
C ALA A 89 2.87 17.54 -37.06
N ARG A 90 2.37 18.75 -36.71
CA ARG A 90 3.31 19.89 -36.66
C ARG A 90 3.88 20.06 -35.24
N GLY A 91 3.47 19.19 -34.31
CA GLY A 91 3.99 19.24 -32.92
C GLY A 91 3.39 20.42 -32.14
N GLU A 92 2.26 20.90 -32.61
CA GLU A 92 1.69 22.12 -31.97
C GLU A 92 0.77 21.73 -30.82
N VAL A 93 0.56 20.40 -30.62
CA VAL A 93 -0.32 20.00 -29.52
C VAL A 93 0.50 19.98 -28.21
N GLU A 94 -0.07 20.67 -27.22
CA GLU A 94 0.64 20.76 -25.93
C GLU A 94 0.21 19.59 -25.02
N GLN A 95 1.17 19.32 -24.12
CA GLN A 95 0.80 18.31 -23.10
C GLN A 95 -0.35 18.82 -22.22
N MET A 96 -1.31 17.84 -21.95
CA MET A 96 -2.45 18.27 -21.11
C MET A 96 -2.00 18.39 -19.65
N SER A 97 -2.60 19.51 -19.03
CA SER A 97 -2.39 19.55 -17.57
C SER A 97 -3.08 18.37 -16.87
N MET A 98 -2.69 18.14 -15.66
CA MET A 98 -3.33 17.03 -14.90
C MET A 98 -4.83 17.30 -14.73
N THR A 99 -5.18 18.56 -14.63
CA THR A 99 -6.62 18.86 -14.52
C THR A 99 -7.37 18.42 -15.79
N LYS A 100 -6.80 18.71 -16.85
CA LYS A 100 -7.48 18.35 -18.12
C LYS A 100 -7.45 16.83 -18.32
N THR A 101 -6.34 16.27 -17.94
CA THR A 101 -6.30 14.82 -18.06
C THR A 101 -7.35 14.17 -17.15
N THR A 102 -7.47 14.65 -15.95
CA THR A 102 -8.47 14.06 -15.02
C THR A 102 -9.89 14.26 -15.56
N ASN A 103 -10.15 15.47 -16.13
CA ASN A 103 -11.49 15.69 -16.72
C ASN A 103 -11.76 14.70 -17.86
N PHE A 104 -10.67 14.49 -18.62
CA PHE A 104 -10.84 13.50 -19.72
C PHE A 104 -11.17 12.13 -19.15
N VAL A 105 -10.50 11.67 -18.12
CA VAL A 105 -10.73 10.32 -17.56
C VAL A 105 -12.13 10.26 -16.93
N GLN A 106 -12.54 11.29 -16.32
CA GLN A 106 -13.84 11.30 -15.60
C GLN A 106 -15.00 11.21 -16.59
N GLU A 107 -14.77 11.80 -17.71
CA GLU A 107 -15.89 11.80 -18.67
C GLU A 107 -16.04 10.43 -19.33
N ASN A 108 -14.95 9.65 -19.16
CA ASN A 108 -15.03 8.45 -20.03
C ASN A 108 -14.94 7.18 -19.19
N VAL A 109 -14.85 7.37 -17.91
CA VAL A 109 -14.81 6.15 -17.08
C VAL A 109 -15.68 6.40 -15.85
N SER A 110 -16.04 5.30 -15.11
CA SER A 110 -16.91 5.45 -13.92
C SER A 110 -16.19 6.21 -12.79
N GLU A 111 -16.99 6.82 -11.92
CA GLU A 111 -16.43 7.59 -10.79
C GLU A 111 -15.51 6.72 -9.92
N GLU A 112 -15.94 5.45 -9.71
CA GLU A 112 -15.09 4.54 -8.89
C GLU A 112 -13.71 4.34 -9.53
N LEU A 113 -13.62 4.20 -10.81
CA LEU A 113 -12.32 3.98 -11.47
C LEU A 113 -11.48 5.27 -11.48
N VAL A 114 -12.13 6.39 -11.53
CA VAL A 114 -11.39 7.66 -11.49
C VAL A 114 -10.71 7.83 -10.12
N LYS A 115 -11.45 7.48 -9.07
CA LYS A 115 -10.85 7.63 -7.72
C LYS A 115 -9.65 6.69 -7.57
N ALA A 116 -9.87 5.44 -8.08
CA ALA A 116 -8.74 4.50 -8.01
C ALA A 116 -7.55 4.99 -8.84
N TRP A 117 -7.85 5.47 -10.04
CA TRP A 117 -6.76 6.01 -10.91
C TRP A 117 -6.07 7.19 -10.23
N GLU A 118 -6.80 8.12 -9.62
CA GLU A 118 -6.19 9.32 -8.98
C GLU A 118 -5.28 8.91 -7.82
N ARG A 119 -5.71 7.92 -7.10
CA ARG A 119 -4.84 7.46 -5.98
C ARG A 119 -3.49 6.95 -6.51
N THR A 120 -3.67 6.22 -7.62
CA THR A 120 -2.41 5.67 -8.16
C THR A 120 -1.57 6.79 -8.79
N MET A 121 -2.17 7.73 -9.50
CA MET A 121 -1.44 8.86 -10.12
C MET A 121 -0.74 9.70 -9.05
N ALA A 122 -1.39 9.81 -7.94
CA ALA A 122 -0.70 10.56 -6.84
C ALA A 122 0.66 9.92 -6.52
N LYS A 123 0.68 8.59 -6.63
CA LYS A 123 1.97 7.91 -6.40
C LYS A 123 2.99 8.26 -7.49
N VAL A 124 2.45 8.31 -8.75
CA VAL A 124 3.37 8.61 -9.87
C VAL A 124 3.93 10.03 -9.72
N LEU A 125 3.08 10.90 -9.32
CA LEU A 125 3.54 12.31 -9.25
C LEU A 125 4.54 12.47 -8.11
N ASN A 126 4.50 11.57 -7.25
CA ASN A 126 5.44 11.67 -6.10
C ASN A 126 6.80 11.04 -6.42
N HIS A 127 6.72 10.15 -7.31
CA HIS A 127 7.99 9.38 -7.45
C HIS A 127 8.61 9.64 -8.83
N CYS A 128 7.69 10.27 -9.63
CA CYS A 128 8.23 10.40 -11.00
C CYS A 128 8.19 11.88 -11.41
N SER A 129 9.33 12.38 -11.93
CA SER A 129 9.27 13.75 -12.50
C SER A 129 8.51 13.75 -13.83
N ILE A 130 7.22 13.64 -13.69
CA ILE A 130 6.51 13.71 -14.98
C ILE A 130 6.44 15.18 -15.42
N VAL A 131 7.37 15.50 -16.23
CA VAL A 131 7.40 16.92 -16.69
C VAL A 131 6.06 17.24 -17.38
N PHE A 132 5.12 17.92 -16.65
CA PHE A 132 3.96 18.53 -17.35
C PHE A 132 4.31 19.97 -17.75
N ASP A 133 5.69 20.19 -18.05
CA ASP A 133 5.99 21.63 -18.15
C ASP A 133 5.46 22.17 -19.49
N PRO A 134 4.59 23.29 -19.45
CA PRO A 134 4.27 24.02 -20.68
C PRO A 134 5.55 24.41 -21.45
N PRO A 135 5.69 24.09 -22.85
CA PRO A 135 6.88 24.52 -23.59
C PRO A 135 7.40 25.89 -23.11
N GLN A 136 8.39 25.96 -22.21
CA GLN A 136 9.11 27.22 -21.93
C GLN A 136 9.77 27.75 -23.21
N PRO A 137 9.40 28.98 -23.76
CA PRO A 137 10.14 29.55 -24.90
C PRO A 137 11.65 29.31 -24.77
N GLN A 138 12.28 28.35 -25.56
CA GLN A 138 13.72 28.12 -25.79
C GLN A 138 14.55 29.36 -25.40
N PRO A 139 15.46 29.25 -24.39
CA PRO A 139 16.35 30.34 -23.95
C PRO A 139 17.23 30.85 -25.11
N ASN A 140 16.84 31.95 -25.79
CA ASN A 140 17.80 32.77 -26.57
C ASN A 140 19.18 32.84 -25.90
N PRO A 141 20.44 32.47 -26.53
CA PRO A 141 21.82 32.58 -26.05
C PRO A 141 22.07 33.93 -25.35
N GLN A 142 22.18 33.86 -23.99
CA GLN A 142 22.41 34.85 -22.93
C GLN A 142 23.59 35.77 -23.25
N PRO A 143 23.44 37.29 -23.45
CA PRO A 143 24.53 38.22 -23.10
C PRO A 143 24.47 38.64 -21.62
N ASN A 144 25.58 38.34 -20.83
CA ASN A 144 26.21 38.87 -19.61
C ASN A 144 25.17 39.44 -18.63
N PRO A 145 25.23 39.10 -17.23
CA PRO A 145 24.30 39.35 -16.12
C PRO A 145 24.20 40.85 -15.79
N GLN A 146 23.27 41.65 -16.42
CA GLN A 146 22.75 42.94 -15.95
C GLN A 146 21.81 42.74 -14.75
N PRO A 147 21.89 43.57 -13.65
CA PRO A 147 21.00 43.70 -12.48
C PRO A 147 19.53 43.47 -12.87
N GLN A 148 18.97 42.27 -12.39
CA GLN A 148 17.60 41.73 -12.54
C GLN A 148 16.55 42.81 -12.24
N PRO A 149 16.02 43.52 -13.28
CA PRO A 149 14.86 44.42 -13.16
C PRO A 149 13.74 43.81 -12.32
N ASN A 150 13.49 44.34 -11.07
CA ASN A 150 12.22 44.21 -10.33
C ASN A 150 11.12 43.55 -11.18
N PRO A 151 10.85 42.21 -10.98
CA PRO A 151 9.87 41.45 -11.78
C PRO A 151 8.56 42.22 -11.93
N GLY A 152 8.45 43.21 -12.83
CA GLY A 152 7.15 43.76 -13.25
C GLY A 152 5.97 42.91 -12.75
N PRO A 153 4.72 43.56 -12.56
CA PRO A 153 3.48 42.93 -12.08
C PRO A 153 3.18 41.63 -12.85
N HIS A 154 3.14 40.44 -12.11
CA HIS A 154 2.76 39.14 -12.70
C HIS A 154 1.25 39.11 -12.98
N TYR A 155 0.76 39.46 -14.30
CA TYR A 155 -0.67 39.43 -14.67
C TYR A 155 -1.15 37.98 -14.80
N GLY A 156 -2.49 37.78 -14.56
CA GLY A 156 -3.09 36.45 -14.71
C GLY A 156 -3.40 35.79 -13.36
N LEU A 157 -3.80 34.50 -13.47
CA LEU A 157 -4.17 33.74 -12.26
C LEU A 157 -2.92 33.31 -11.49
N ASN A 158 -2.89 33.64 -10.15
CA ASN A 158 -1.70 33.37 -9.31
C ASN A 158 -2.14 32.70 -8.01
N TYR A 159 -1.00 32.12 -7.32
CA TYR A 159 -1.34 31.54 -6.00
C TYR A 159 -0.14 31.65 -5.07
N GLU A 160 -0.47 31.64 -3.71
CA GLU A 160 0.53 31.56 -2.64
C GLU A 160 0.14 30.45 -1.67
N ILE A 161 1.29 29.85 -1.21
CA ILE A 161 0.97 28.74 -0.27
C ILE A 161 1.70 29.02 1.06
N ASN A 162 0.83 28.94 2.12
CA ASN A 162 1.42 28.95 3.47
C ASN A 162 1.17 27.60 4.16
N GLN A 163 2.31 27.00 4.42
CA GLN A 163 2.14 25.61 4.90
C GLN A 163 2.52 25.53 6.39
N SER A 164 1.60 24.81 7.14
CA SER A 164 1.94 24.52 8.54
C SER A 164 1.54 23.08 8.89
N ASP A 165 2.54 22.22 9.22
CA ASP A 165 2.28 20.80 9.57
C ASP A 165 1.61 20.06 8.41
N ASP A 166 0.33 19.51 8.71
CA ASP A 166 -0.35 18.77 7.62
C ASP A 166 -1.37 19.65 6.92
N ARG A 167 -1.26 21.00 7.16
CA ARG A 167 -2.26 21.87 6.54
C ARG A 167 -1.58 22.90 5.64
N ALA A 168 -2.30 23.15 4.56
CA ALA A 168 -1.81 24.24 3.67
C ALA A 168 -2.94 25.24 3.42
N ILE A 169 -2.54 26.55 3.64
CA ILE A 169 -3.49 27.61 3.22
C ILE A 169 -3.05 28.16 1.85
N ILE A 170 -3.98 27.90 0.90
CA ILE A 170 -3.66 28.33 -0.47
C ILE A 170 -4.48 29.59 -0.82
N ARG A 171 -3.66 30.59 -1.23
CA ARG A 171 -4.31 31.85 -1.65
C ARG A 171 -4.25 31.96 -3.19
N VAL A 172 -5.51 31.98 -3.75
CA VAL A 172 -5.57 32.14 -5.21
C VAL A 172 -6.12 33.54 -5.56
N PHE A 173 -5.35 34.22 -6.50
CA PHE A 173 -5.83 35.56 -6.85
C PHE A 173 -5.49 35.84 -8.32
N TYR A 174 -6.22 36.92 -8.90
CA TYR A 174 -6.04 37.21 -10.34
C TYR A 174 -5.62 38.68 -10.51
N ASN A 175 -4.48 38.87 -11.22
CA ASN A 175 -4.05 40.24 -11.57
C ASN A 175 -4.43 40.57 -13.01
N LYS A 176 -5.35 41.56 -13.15
CA LYS A 176 -5.85 41.88 -14.50
C LYS A 176 -4.74 42.52 -15.36
N THR A 177 -4.82 42.17 -16.59
CA THR A 177 -3.84 42.79 -17.52
C THR A 177 -4.21 44.24 -17.82
N ASN A 178 -5.54 44.55 -17.78
CA ASN A 178 -6.06 45.93 -17.91
C ASN A 178 -7.49 46.01 -17.36
N ALA A 179 -8.06 47.18 -17.37
CA ALA A 179 -9.37 47.41 -16.71
C ALA A 179 -10.48 46.63 -17.42
N SER A 180 -10.27 46.25 -18.68
CA SER A 180 -11.35 45.55 -19.41
C SER A 180 -11.23 44.03 -19.26
N ASP A 181 -10.22 43.56 -18.64
CA ASP A 181 -9.99 42.11 -18.50
C ASP A 181 -10.95 41.53 -17.44
N SER A 182 -11.82 40.63 -17.97
CA SER A 182 -12.77 40.04 -17.01
C SER A 182 -12.07 39.05 -16.08
N TYR A 183 -12.77 38.73 -14.88
CA TYR A 183 -12.18 37.79 -13.90
C TYR A 183 -12.44 36.34 -14.33
N PRO A 184 -11.48 35.52 -13.92
CA PRO A 184 -11.64 34.11 -14.31
C PRO A 184 -12.86 33.47 -13.63
N ILE A 185 -13.50 32.58 -14.41
CA ILE A 185 -14.62 31.79 -13.87
C ILE A 185 -14.20 30.33 -13.73
N VAL A 186 -14.52 29.88 -12.52
CA VAL A 186 -14.03 28.53 -12.18
C VAL A 186 -14.84 27.51 -13.02
N GLU A 187 -14.04 26.59 -13.66
CA GLU A 187 -14.69 25.51 -14.44
C GLU A 187 -14.67 24.21 -13.65
N SER A 188 -13.49 24.02 -12.95
CA SER A 188 -13.44 22.83 -12.08
C SER A 188 -12.39 23.02 -10.98
N PHE A 189 -12.64 22.27 -9.79
CA PHE A 189 -11.75 22.34 -8.62
C PHE A 189 -11.70 20.98 -7.94
N ARG A 190 -10.35 20.62 -7.75
CA ARG A 190 -10.23 19.27 -7.15
C ARG A 190 -8.94 19.19 -6.33
N ILE A 191 -9.08 18.20 -5.34
CA ILE A 191 -7.87 17.97 -4.53
C ILE A 191 -7.53 16.48 -4.57
N ILE A 192 -6.21 16.24 -4.95
CA ILE A 192 -5.74 14.84 -4.94
C ILE A 192 -4.72 14.67 -3.81
N GLY A 193 -4.96 13.58 -3.03
CA GLY A 193 -3.94 13.27 -2.01
C GLY A 193 -4.11 14.14 -0.76
N GLY A 194 -5.26 14.94 -0.67
CA GLY A 194 -5.53 15.78 0.52
C GLY A 194 -7.04 15.91 0.75
N GLU A 195 -7.31 16.49 1.98
CA GLU A 195 -8.72 16.73 2.34
C GLU A 195 -8.99 18.25 2.39
N LEU A 196 -10.08 18.56 1.63
CA LEU A 196 -10.47 19.99 1.68
C LEU A 196 -11.11 20.33 3.03
N LEU A 197 -10.50 21.34 3.72
CA LEU A 197 -11.08 21.73 5.03
C LEU A 197 -12.03 22.92 4.86
N ASP A 198 -11.65 23.87 3.95
CA ASP A 198 -12.46 25.09 3.74
C ASP A 198 -12.07 25.73 2.40
N GLY A 199 -13.10 26.48 1.81
CA GLY A 199 -12.79 27.35 0.66
C GLY A 199 -12.94 26.59 -0.67
N ALA A 200 -13.91 25.55 -0.63
CA ALA A 200 -14.11 24.85 -1.92
C ALA A 200 -14.62 25.82 -2.99
N LEU A 201 -14.07 25.66 -4.22
CA LEU A 201 -14.54 26.51 -5.34
C LEU A 201 -15.43 25.69 -6.27
N GLU A 202 -16.73 26.20 -6.42
CA GLU A 202 -17.67 25.48 -7.31
C GLU A 202 -17.60 26.04 -8.74
N PRO A 203 -17.92 25.16 -9.73
CA PRO A 203 -17.99 25.70 -11.09
C PRO A 203 -18.92 26.93 -11.16
N GLY A 204 -18.34 27.99 -11.87
CA GLY A 204 -19.12 29.25 -12.00
C GLY A 204 -18.64 30.34 -11.05
N THR A 205 -17.91 29.90 -10.04
CA THR A 205 -17.38 30.90 -9.10
C THR A 205 -16.42 31.87 -9.82
N ILE A 206 -16.65 33.22 -9.54
CA ILE A 206 -15.76 34.24 -10.14
C ILE A 206 -14.63 34.56 -9.15
N ILE A 207 -13.30 34.55 -9.66
CA ILE A 207 -12.17 34.87 -8.74
C ILE A 207 -11.87 36.37 -8.82
N ASP A 208 -12.82 37.19 -8.33
CA ASP A 208 -12.72 38.66 -8.45
C ASP A 208 -12.05 39.26 -7.21
N ASN A 209 -11.71 38.42 -6.27
CA ASN A 209 -10.84 38.73 -5.11
C ASN A 209 -10.05 37.48 -4.71
N GLU A 210 -9.27 37.68 -3.65
CA GLU A 210 -8.47 36.52 -3.22
C GLU A 210 -9.37 35.42 -2.64
N LYS A 211 -9.00 34.20 -3.19
CA LYS A 211 -9.71 33.05 -2.60
C LYS A 211 -8.76 32.22 -1.72
N ILE A 212 -9.34 31.86 -0.55
CA ILE A 212 -8.47 31.11 0.39
C ILE A 212 -8.97 29.67 0.47
N ILE A 213 -8.02 28.78 0.20
CA ILE A 213 -8.32 27.35 0.26
C ILE A 213 -7.45 26.70 1.34
N THR A 214 -8.22 25.96 2.18
CA THR A 214 -7.44 25.24 3.22
C THR A 214 -7.53 23.72 2.98
N VAL A 215 -6.28 23.23 2.92
CA VAL A 215 -6.25 21.79 2.60
C VAL A 215 -5.41 21.08 3.66
N ARG A 216 -5.98 19.89 4.08
CA ARG A 216 -5.17 19.03 4.97
C ARG A 216 -4.61 17.83 4.18
N GLN A 217 -3.27 17.70 4.34
CA GLN A 217 -2.64 16.54 3.70
C GLN A 217 -2.99 15.25 4.47
N THR A 218 -3.49 14.24 3.81
CA THR A 218 -3.99 13.03 4.53
C THR A 218 -2.94 11.91 4.42
N SER A 219 -1.97 12.16 3.59
CA SER A 219 -0.90 11.15 3.49
C SER A 219 0.44 11.82 3.24
N ASN A 220 1.54 11.08 3.37
CA ASN A 220 2.89 11.67 3.09
C ASN A 220 3.08 11.90 1.59
N GLN A 221 1.91 11.59 0.97
CA GLN A 221 2.06 11.88 -0.47
C GLN A 221 1.76 13.36 -0.77
N GLU A 222 2.48 13.90 -1.88
CA GLU A 222 2.24 15.28 -2.32
C GLU A 222 0.75 15.54 -2.57
N VAL A 223 0.29 16.65 -2.04
CA VAL A 223 -1.11 17.07 -2.34
C VAL A 223 -1.11 17.93 -3.61
N LEU A 224 -2.08 17.56 -4.43
CA LEU A 224 -2.24 18.35 -5.67
C LEU A 224 -3.62 19.01 -5.68
N VAL A 225 -3.57 20.37 -5.77
CA VAL A 225 -4.83 21.12 -5.91
C VAL A 225 -4.96 21.56 -7.38
N LEU A 226 -6.06 20.98 -8.01
CA LEU A 226 -6.27 21.31 -9.43
C LEU A 226 -7.41 22.32 -9.60
N LEU A 227 -7.01 23.50 -10.20
CA LEU A 227 -8.02 24.55 -10.43
C LEU A 227 -8.00 24.93 -11.92
N SER A 228 -9.21 24.65 -12.48
CA SER A 228 -9.35 25.09 -13.89
C SER A 228 -10.35 26.26 -13.99
N THR A 229 -9.94 27.28 -14.84
CA THR A 229 -10.85 28.42 -15.12
C THR A 229 -10.97 28.61 -16.63
N ASP A 230 -11.82 29.55 -16.94
CA ASP A 230 -11.94 29.81 -18.39
C ASP A 230 -10.72 30.56 -18.93
N LYS A 231 -9.83 30.95 -18.00
CA LYS A 231 -8.66 31.70 -18.53
C LYS A 231 -7.37 30.88 -18.37
N GLN A 232 -7.27 30.15 -17.30
CA GLN A 232 -6.00 29.47 -17.04
C GLN A 232 -6.22 28.33 -16.03
N ASP A 233 -5.27 27.24 -16.12
CA ASP A 233 -5.29 26.16 -15.10
C ASP A 233 -4.15 26.34 -14.09
N LEU A 234 -4.53 26.01 -12.83
CA LEU A 234 -3.48 26.00 -11.79
C LEU A 234 -3.32 24.58 -11.26
N ASP A 235 -2.03 24.14 -11.30
CA ASP A 235 -1.68 22.88 -10.61
C ASP A 235 -0.78 23.16 -9.40
N ILE A 236 -1.48 23.23 -8.22
CA ILE A 236 -0.72 23.64 -7.01
C ILE A 236 -0.30 22.38 -6.24
N LYS A 237 1.12 22.32 -6.07
CA LYS A 237 1.61 21.12 -5.36
C LYS A 237 2.25 21.53 -4.02
N PHE A 238 1.85 20.72 -2.97
CA PHE A 238 2.62 20.96 -1.74
C PHE A 238 2.75 19.65 -0.96
N THR A 239 3.82 19.57 -0.23
CA THR A 239 4.03 18.39 0.63
C THR A 239 4.37 18.85 2.05
N SER A 240 3.63 18.24 3.00
CA SER A 240 4.02 18.50 4.40
C SER A 240 4.43 17.18 5.08
N ASN A 241 5.39 17.30 6.04
CA ASN A 241 5.76 16.09 6.84
C ASN A 241 4.58 15.66 7.72
N VAL A 242 3.64 14.89 7.11
CA VAL A 242 2.54 14.46 8.01
C VAL A 242 3.12 13.55 9.10
N LEU A 243 3.45 14.02 10.23
CA LEU A 243 4.03 13.32 11.41
C LEU A 243 3.10 12.19 11.86
N GLU A 244 1.96 11.83 11.03
CA GLU A 244 1.14 10.75 11.60
C GLU A 244 0.97 9.61 10.58
N SER A 245 1.94 9.56 9.63
CA SER A 245 1.71 8.42 8.72
C SER A 245 2.23 7.12 9.35
N LEU A 246 1.42 6.09 9.10
CA LEU A 246 1.80 4.75 9.57
C LEU A 246 2.37 3.95 8.40
N PHE A 247 3.73 3.80 8.42
CA PHE A 247 4.39 3.07 7.31
C PHE A 247 4.59 1.60 7.70
N LEU A 248 3.93 0.76 6.88
CA LEU A 248 4.14 -0.69 7.16
C LEU A 248 5.18 -1.28 6.20
N LYS A 249 5.90 -2.18 6.85
CA LYS A 249 6.91 -2.88 6.03
C LYS A 249 6.98 -4.34 6.47
N ILE A 250 7.15 -5.20 5.40
CA ILE A 250 7.34 -6.63 5.74
C ILE A 250 8.78 -7.03 5.37
N PHE A 251 9.43 -7.66 6.40
CA PHE A 251 10.78 -8.20 6.15
C PHE A 251 10.70 -9.71 5.99
N LEU A 252 11.35 -10.14 4.86
CA LEU A 252 11.37 -11.61 4.68
C LEU A 252 12.80 -12.12 4.86
N TYR A 253 12.88 -13.09 5.78
CA TYR A 253 14.22 -13.65 6.09
C TYR A 253 14.24 -15.13 5.67
N LYS A 254 15.32 -15.36 4.96
CA LYS A 254 15.61 -16.78 4.64
C LYS A 254 16.77 -17.28 5.52
N ILE A 255 16.38 -18.27 6.45
CA ILE A 255 17.36 -18.62 7.50
C ILE A 255 17.65 -20.12 7.38
N PRO A 256 18.96 -20.40 7.15
CA PRO A 256 19.30 -21.83 7.12
C PRO A 256 19.12 -22.47 8.50
N LEU A 257 18.45 -23.60 8.41
CA LEU A 257 18.25 -24.29 9.71
C LEU A 257 19.51 -25.09 10.08
N ASN A 258 19.85 -24.97 11.44
CA ASN A 258 21.02 -25.67 11.99
C ASN A 258 20.57 -26.74 12.99
N SER A 259 21.22 -27.91 12.79
CA SER A 259 20.77 -29.05 13.61
C SER A 259 21.03 -28.80 15.10
N SER A 260 21.85 -27.87 15.43
CA SER A 260 22.15 -27.64 16.86
C SER A 260 21.37 -26.45 17.40
N GLN A 261 20.63 -25.83 16.54
CA GLN A 261 19.94 -24.59 16.96
C GLN A 261 18.43 -24.85 16.98
N HIS A 262 17.70 -24.33 18.03
CA HIS A 262 16.23 -24.55 18.07
C HIS A 262 15.49 -23.24 18.24
N VAL A 263 16.29 -22.21 18.37
CA VAL A 263 15.65 -20.88 18.46
C VAL A 263 16.22 -19.99 17.35
N TYR A 264 15.35 -19.46 16.63
CA TYR A 264 15.76 -18.52 15.57
C TYR A 264 15.09 -17.15 15.78
N SER A 265 16.00 -16.12 15.79
CA SER A 265 15.45 -14.78 16.05
C SER A 265 16.05 -13.78 15.04
N LYS A 266 15.16 -12.85 14.67
CA LYS A 266 15.68 -11.77 13.79
C LYS A 266 15.20 -10.41 14.29
N LYS A 267 16.27 -9.50 14.22
CA LYS A 267 15.93 -8.10 14.55
C LYS A 267 15.63 -7.33 13.26
N VAL A 268 14.66 -6.45 13.42
CA VAL A 268 14.44 -5.56 12.26
C VAL A 268 15.29 -4.29 12.40
N PRO A 269 15.63 -3.58 11.27
CA PRO A 269 16.49 -2.39 11.32
C PRO A 269 15.94 -1.32 12.26
N SER A 270 16.92 -0.49 12.67
CA SER A 270 16.53 0.62 13.58
C SER A 270 15.44 1.49 12.94
N GLY A 271 14.51 1.88 13.84
CA GLY A 271 13.42 2.74 13.34
C GLY A 271 12.14 1.92 13.11
N PHE A 272 12.34 0.60 13.07
CA PHE A 272 11.13 -0.23 12.84
C PHE A 272 10.74 -0.91 14.14
N LYS A 273 9.38 -1.07 14.30
CA LYS A 273 8.83 -1.82 15.46
C LYS A 273 7.97 -2.99 14.95
N VAL A 274 8.17 -4.13 15.61
CA VAL A 274 7.50 -5.36 15.15
C VAL A 274 6.04 -5.34 15.63
N ILE A 275 5.15 -5.65 14.66
CA ILE A 275 3.74 -5.72 15.13
C ILE A 275 3.19 -7.12 14.84
N SER A 276 3.94 -7.90 14.00
CA SER A 276 3.52 -9.30 13.81
C SER A 276 4.63 -10.07 13.07
N GLY A 277 4.49 -11.47 13.16
CA GLY A 277 5.48 -12.32 12.45
C GLY A 277 4.88 -13.70 12.15
N GLY A 278 5.40 -14.22 11.03
CA GLY A 278 5.00 -15.60 10.68
C GLY A 278 6.18 -16.35 10.06
N PHE A 279 5.96 -17.61 9.94
CA PHE A 279 7.07 -18.37 9.35
C PHE A 279 6.53 -19.52 8.49
N ASN A 280 7.34 -19.85 7.65
CA ASN A 280 7.07 -21.04 6.83
C ASN A 280 8.34 -21.90 6.74
N THR A 281 8.05 -23.12 7.01
CA THR A 281 9.23 -24.01 6.81
C THR A 281 8.93 -25.00 5.68
N LYS A 282 9.58 -24.88 4.53
CA LYS A 282 9.42 -25.97 3.54
C LYS A 282 10.16 -27.24 3.99
N LEU A 283 9.37 -27.98 4.81
CA LEU A 283 10.13 -29.15 5.29
C LEU A 283 9.95 -30.33 4.33
N GLY A 284 10.98 -30.70 3.45
CA GLY A 284 10.95 -31.92 2.62
C GLY A 284 10.18 -33.08 3.29
N PRO A 285 9.47 -34.00 2.55
CA PRO A 285 8.64 -35.14 2.94
C PRO A 285 9.28 -35.95 4.09
N ASP A 286 10.61 -35.61 4.49
CA ASP A 286 11.26 -36.54 5.45
C ASP A 286 11.50 -35.84 6.79
N LEU A 287 10.81 -34.62 7.10
CA LEU A 287 11.17 -33.96 8.37
C LEU A 287 9.93 -33.94 9.27
N ALA A 288 9.27 -35.14 9.41
CA ALA A 288 8.14 -35.43 10.33
C ALA A 288 8.54 -35.19 11.79
N ASN A 289 9.89 -34.43 12.02
CA ASN A 289 10.03 -34.44 13.50
C ASN A 289 10.39 -33.06 14.03
N CYS A 290 10.31 -31.96 13.23
CA CYS A 290 10.62 -30.63 13.80
C CYS A 290 9.36 -29.76 13.73
N ILE A 291 8.78 -29.52 14.98
CA ILE A 291 7.50 -28.78 15.02
C ILE A 291 7.73 -27.44 15.76
N PRO A 292 7.46 -26.44 15.01
CA PRO A 292 7.55 -25.17 15.75
C PRO A 292 6.66 -25.19 17.01
N THR A 293 7.27 -24.71 18.08
CA THR A 293 6.48 -24.69 19.33
C THR A 293 6.15 -23.24 19.73
N SER A 294 6.90 -22.37 19.03
CA SER A 294 6.70 -20.97 19.44
C SER A 294 6.92 -20.05 18.24
N SER A 295 6.16 -18.99 18.19
CA SER A 295 6.36 -17.79 17.33
C SER A 295 5.84 -16.55 18.06
N TYR A 296 6.83 -15.70 18.38
CA TYR A 296 6.36 -14.60 19.25
C TYR A 296 7.34 -13.43 19.14
N PRO A 297 6.82 -12.26 19.51
CA PRO A 297 7.72 -11.11 19.59
C PRO A 297 8.56 -11.13 20.88
N SER A 298 9.87 -11.32 20.72
CA SER A 298 10.70 -11.37 21.96
C SER A 298 11.13 -9.98 22.39
N ALA A 299 11.07 -9.09 21.48
CA ALA A 299 11.29 -7.65 21.76
C ALA A 299 10.54 -6.82 20.70
N ILE A 300 10.46 -5.44 21.03
CA ILE A 300 9.66 -4.59 20.11
C ILE A 300 10.30 -4.56 18.73
N ASP A 301 11.51 -5.02 18.59
CA ASP A 301 12.16 -4.98 17.26
C ASP A 301 12.69 -6.39 16.91
N GLU A 302 12.15 -7.39 17.56
CA GLU A 302 12.69 -8.73 17.29
C GLU A 302 11.56 -9.76 17.35
N TRP A 303 11.68 -10.72 16.36
CA TRP A 303 10.71 -11.84 16.35
C TRP A 303 11.46 -13.17 16.45
N THR A 304 10.76 -14.08 17.24
CA THR A 304 11.51 -15.34 17.54
C THR A 304 10.61 -16.53 17.20
N ILE A 305 11.29 -17.55 16.59
CA ILE A 305 10.63 -18.84 16.37
C ILE A 305 11.43 -19.93 17.09
N GLN A 306 10.62 -20.81 17.80
CA GLN A 306 11.31 -21.89 18.54
C GLN A 306 10.77 -23.25 18.07
N TYR A 307 11.67 -24.23 18.04
CA TYR A 307 11.27 -25.60 17.64
C TYR A 307 11.46 -26.54 18.83
N SER A 308 10.64 -27.71 18.72
CA SER A 308 10.54 -28.68 19.83
C SER A 308 11.83 -29.50 19.93
N SER A 309 12.58 -29.64 18.82
CA SER A 309 13.82 -30.43 18.94
C SER A 309 14.80 -30.01 17.85
N LYS A 310 16.03 -30.83 18.04
CA LYS A 310 17.07 -30.64 17.00
C LYS A 310 16.53 -31.08 15.63
N ILE A 311 16.83 -30.19 14.66
CA ILE A 311 16.41 -30.49 13.27
C ILE A 311 17.46 -31.38 12.60
N GLU A 312 17.20 -32.82 12.63
CA GLU A 312 18.20 -33.74 12.04
C GLU A 312 17.90 -33.96 10.55
N GLY A 313 19.02 -34.11 9.69
CA GLY A 313 18.82 -34.51 8.27
C GLY A 313 18.58 -33.30 7.37
N ILE A 314 19.29 -32.08 7.52
CA ILE A 314 18.87 -30.72 7.11
C ILE A 314 19.74 -30.28 5.93
N ASN A 315 20.39 -31.27 5.11
CA ASN A 315 21.23 -30.55 4.12
C ASN A 315 20.35 -29.80 3.12
N ASP A 316 19.91 -28.44 3.50
CA ASP A 316 19.34 -27.50 2.51
C ASP A 316 17.97 -27.01 2.97
N GLN A 317 17.68 -27.16 4.34
CA GLN A 317 16.33 -26.65 4.68
C GLN A 317 16.42 -25.20 5.17
N MET A 318 15.34 -24.48 4.79
CA MET A 318 15.33 -23.02 5.10
C MET A 318 14.07 -22.69 5.92
N LEU A 319 14.34 -21.86 6.92
CA LEU A 319 13.21 -21.16 7.56
C LEU A 319 12.93 -19.81 6.90
N TYR A 320 11.71 -19.79 6.40
CA TYR A 320 11.32 -18.46 5.89
C TYR A 320 10.49 -17.70 6.95
N MET A 321 11.09 -16.62 7.34
CA MET A 321 10.44 -15.80 8.40
C MET A 321 9.98 -14.47 7.80
N SER A 322 8.68 -14.21 8.10
CA SER A 322 8.16 -12.88 7.72
C SER A 322 7.82 -12.04 8.96
N ILE A 323 8.28 -10.80 8.88
CA ILE A 323 8.03 -9.92 10.03
C ILE A 323 7.36 -8.64 9.51
N THR A 324 6.15 -8.43 10.02
CA THR A 324 5.46 -7.17 9.70
C THR A 324 5.80 -6.08 10.73
N THR A 325 6.16 -4.88 10.13
CA THR A 325 6.67 -3.84 11.07
C THR A 325 5.99 -2.50 10.75
N VAL A 326 6.13 -1.59 11.77
CA VAL A 326 5.81 -0.17 11.56
C VAL A 326 7.11 0.65 11.57
N TYR A 327 7.37 1.39 10.44
CA TYR A 327 8.51 2.34 10.45
C TYR A 327 8.20 3.58 11.29
N ASP A 328 8.94 3.72 12.42
CA ASP A 328 8.67 4.82 13.38
C ASP A 328 9.99 5.36 13.95
N PRO A 329 10.79 6.02 13.10
CA PRO A 329 12.12 6.46 13.55
C PRO A 329 12.04 7.56 14.60
N ASN A 330 10.88 8.15 14.69
CA ASN A 330 10.79 9.25 15.67
C ASN A 330 9.89 8.86 16.85
N ASN A 331 9.61 7.56 16.85
CA ASN A 331 8.83 6.99 17.96
C ASN A 331 7.49 7.71 18.12
N GLN A 332 6.79 7.92 17.11
CA GLN A 332 5.50 8.63 17.14
C GLN A 332 4.37 7.65 17.45
N TRP A 333 4.63 6.40 17.06
CA TRP A 333 3.58 5.40 17.37
C TRP A 333 3.95 4.59 18.61
N ASP A 334 2.99 4.69 19.52
CA ASP A 334 3.23 3.93 20.78
C ASP A 334 2.82 2.45 20.59
N ILE A 335 3.79 1.57 20.40
CA ILE A 335 3.55 0.14 20.19
C ILE A 335 4.10 -0.63 21.40
N GLN A 336 3.23 -1.55 21.89
CA GLN A 336 3.68 -2.30 23.08
C GLN A 336 3.36 -3.78 22.91
N ILE A 337 4.19 -4.60 23.62
CA ILE A 337 3.92 -6.05 23.64
C ILE A 337 3.28 -6.42 24.99
N PHE A 338 2.12 -7.03 24.90
CA PHE A 338 1.43 -7.51 26.11
C PHE A 338 1.53 -9.04 26.21
N SER A 339 1.57 -9.48 27.53
CA SER A 339 1.67 -10.96 27.59
C SER A 339 0.95 -11.47 28.84
N ASN A 340 0.44 -12.68 28.73
CA ASN A 340 -0.07 -13.47 29.87
C ASN A 340 0.61 -14.84 29.90
N GLN A 341 0.60 -15.37 31.15
CA GLN A 341 1.33 -16.65 31.29
C GLN A 341 0.51 -17.61 32.19
N THR A 342 0.62 -18.84 31.77
CA THR A 342 0.04 -19.83 32.69
C THR A 342 1.02 -21.01 32.83
N ARG A 343 1.03 -21.46 34.13
CA ARG A 343 1.86 -22.65 34.40
C ARG A 343 0.99 -23.92 34.35
N HIS A 344 1.39 -24.86 33.45
CA HIS A 344 0.72 -26.17 33.28
C HIS A 344 -0.68 -25.98 32.68
N GLY A 345 -0.96 -24.72 32.30
CA GLY A 345 -2.24 -24.50 31.59
C GLY A 345 -2.10 -24.76 30.09
N SER A 346 -3.22 -25.27 29.47
CA SER A 346 -3.13 -25.60 28.02
C SER A 346 -3.79 -24.51 27.17
N SER A 347 -4.37 -23.55 27.88
CA SER A 347 -5.01 -22.45 27.11
C SER A 347 -4.79 -21.12 27.85
N ILE A 348 -4.62 -20.13 27.00
CA ILE A 348 -4.38 -18.80 27.62
C ILE A 348 -4.72 -17.74 26.57
N ASN A 349 -5.19 -16.56 27.05
CA ASN A 349 -5.43 -15.43 26.13
C ASN A 349 -4.73 -14.17 26.63
N CYS A 350 -4.60 -13.28 25.65
CA CYS A 350 -3.95 -12.01 26.00
C CYS A 350 -4.60 -10.88 25.20
N SER A 351 -4.91 -9.82 25.97
CA SER A 351 -5.47 -8.62 25.30
C SER A 351 -4.62 -7.39 25.65
N PRO A 352 -4.46 -6.53 24.60
CA PRO A 352 -3.77 -5.28 24.97
C PRO A 352 -4.60 -4.43 25.93
N ALA A 353 -3.96 -3.47 26.62
CA ALA A 353 -4.70 -2.49 27.45
C ALA A 353 -5.80 -1.79 26.64
N PRO A 354 -6.90 -1.26 27.29
CA PRO A 354 -8.10 -0.71 26.63
C PRO A 354 -7.74 0.44 25.69
N ASN A 355 -6.62 1.14 25.91
CA ASN A 355 -6.32 2.28 25.00
C ASN A 355 -5.41 1.83 23.84
N TYR A 356 -5.29 0.52 23.72
CA TYR A 356 -4.48 -0.01 22.60
C TYR A 356 -5.38 -0.87 21.71
N MET A 357 -5.08 -0.74 20.42
CA MET A 357 -5.71 -1.64 19.44
C MET A 357 -4.76 -2.78 19.08
N MET A 358 -5.33 -4.02 18.96
CA MET A 358 -4.47 -5.20 18.67
C MET A 358 -4.09 -5.23 17.17
N VAL A 359 -2.81 -5.44 16.97
CA VAL A 359 -2.39 -5.43 15.54
C VAL A 359 -1.63 -6.75 15.26
N GLY A 360 -1.45 -7.57 16.28
CA GLY A 360 -0.76 -8.86 16.08
C GLY A 360 -0.63 -9.62 17.40
N GLY A 361 -0.03 -10.89 17.25
CA GLY A 361 0.16 -11.70 18.48
C GLY A 361 0.99 -12.95 18.17
N GLY A 362 1.25 -13.68 19.30
CA GLY A 362 2.05 -14.92 19.15
C GLY A 362 2.00 -15.74 20.44
N MET A 363 2.75 -16.81 20.39
CA MET A 363 2.79 -17.64 21.63
C MET A 363 4.21 -18.18 21.83
N GLN A 364 4.42 -18.46 23.17
CA GLN A 364 5.70 -19.08 23.54
C GLN A 364 5.43 -20.26 24.48
N PHE A 365 6.02 -21.35 24.06
CA PHE A 365 6.00 -22.53 24.95
C PHE A 365 7.40 -22.79 25.52
N SER A 366 7.43 -22.81 26.92
CA SER A 366 8.77 -22.93 27.55
C SER A 366 8.75 -24.13 28.53
N ILE A 367 9.72 -25.01 28.35
CA ILE A 367 9.84 -26.13 29.31
C ILE A 367 10.79 -25.72 30.43
N LEU A 368 10.32 -25.89 31.67
CA LEU A 368 11.14 -25.48 32.82
C LEU A 368 12.06 -26.63 33.25
N GLY A 369 13.37 -26.19 33.52
CA GLY A 369 14.29 -27.23 34.06
C GLY A 369 15.02 -27.98 32.93
N GLY A 370 14.61 -27.71 31.67
CA GLY A 370 15.30 -28.33 30.52
C GLY A 370 16.46 -27.46 30.02
N ASN A 371 17.72 -27.58 30.56
CA ASN A 371 18.80 -26.83 29.87
C ASN A 371 19.17 -27.50 28.54
N ASN A 372 19.60 -26.59 27.60
CA ASN A 372 20.01 -27.05 26.24
C ASN A 372 20.77 -28.37 26.30
N GLU A 373 21.15 -28.77 27.58
CA GLU A 373 21.91 -30.04 27.69
C GLU A 373 21.04 -31.14 28.28
N SER A 374 19.81 -30.74 28.69
CA SER A 374 18.98 -31.70 29.44
C SER A 374 18.35 -32.69 28.47
N GLU A 375 18.66 -33.97 28.64
CA GLU A 375 18.09 -35.16 27.94
C GLU A 375 16.61 -34.96 27.62
N ILE A 376 15.96 -33.96 28.31
CA ILE A 376 14.51 -33.78 28.11
C ILE A 376 14.26 -33.06 26.77
N LEU A 377 15.24 -32.15 26.39
CA LEU A 377 15.12 -31.47 25.09
C LEU A 377 15.65 -32.36 23.96
N ASN A 378 16.46 -33.44 24.40
CA ASN A 378 17.03 -34.39 23.41
C ASN A 378 16.23 -35.69 23.37
N GLN A 379 15.14 -35.79 24.33
CA GLN A 379 14.31 -37.02 24.25
C GLN A 379 13.25 -36.85 23.17
N GLU A 380 13.58 -37.22 21.96
CA GLU A 380 12.90 -37.54 20.69
C GLU A 380 11.39 -37.30 20.78
N ASP A 381 10.85 -35.95 21.26
CA ASP A 381 9.59 -35.77 20.50
C ASP A 381 8.55 -35.09 21.41
N TYR A 382 8.93 -33.95 22.21
CA TYR A 382 7.62 -33.48 22.75
C TYR A 382 6.94 -32.56 21.72
N ARG A 383 6.07 -33.16 20.94
CA ARG A 383 5.26 -32.51 19.88
C ARG A 383 4.08 -31.77 20.50
N THR A 384 4.46 -30.72 21.23
CA THR A 384 3.24 -30.03 21.71
C THR A 384 2.46 -29.44 20.54
N GLY A 385 1.41 -30.17 20.16
CA GLY A 385 0.61 -29.67 19.00
C GLY A 385 -0.08 -28.35 19.34
N ILE A 386 0.48 -27.28 18.82
CA ILE A 386 -0.28 -26.02 18.91
C ILE A 386 -1.68 -26.24 18.30
N GLN A 387 -2.67 -26.23 19.22
CA GLN A 387 -4.07 -26.34 18.75
C GLN A 387 -4.56 -25.02 18.15
N SER A 388 -4.17 -23.96 18.84
CA SER A 388 -4.60 -22.66 18.26
C SER A 388 -3.59 -21.57 18.62
N CYS A 389 -3.34 -20.66 17.76
CA CYS A 389 -2.64 -19.35 17.91
C CYS A 389 -3.19 -18.37 16.88
N TYR A 390 -4.17 -17.60 17.36
CA TYR A 390 -4.85 -16.74 16.36
C TYR A 390 -5.58 -15.61 17.08
N PRO A 391 -5.93 -14.56 16.25
CA PRO A 391 -6.78 -13.52 16.83
C PRO A 391 -8.22 -14.02 17.04
N LYS A 392 -8.59 -14.26 18.27
CA LYS A 392 -9.95 -14.76 18.57
C LYS A 392 -11.03 -13.72 18.23
N ASN A 393 -10.76 -12.50 18.58
CA ASN A 393 -11.56 -11.34 18.14
C ASN A 393 -10.65 -10.12 17.96
N ASP A 394 -11.31 -8.88 17.81
CA ASP A 394 -10.47 -7.71 17.43
C ASP A 394 -9.65 -7.21 18.61
N ASN A 395 -9.73 -7.95 19.79
CA ASN A 395 -8.94 -7.43 20.92
C ASN A 395 -8.29 -8.56 21.70
N THR A 396 -8.48 -9.76 21.24
CA THR A 396 -7.94 -10.85 22.08
C THR A 396 -7.21 -11.84 21.17
N TRP A 397 -5.98 -12.18 21.71
CA TRP A 397 -5.20 -13.26 21.06
C TRP A 397 -5.27 -14.52 21.93
N GLU A 398 -5.37 -15.62 21.20
CA GLU A 398 -5.51 -16.86 22.00
C GLU A 398 -4.47 -17.90 21.54
N ALA A 399 -4.04 -18.64 22.57
CA ALA A 399 -3.15 -19.77 22.28
C ALA A 399 -3.61 -21.00 23.08
N THR A 400 -3.62 -22.12 22.35
CA THR A 400 -4.01 -23.36 23.04
C THR A 400 -3.12 -24.51 22.57
N LEU A 401 -2.74 -25.34 23.54
CA LEU A 401 -1.93 -26.53 23.20
C LEU A 401 -2.83 -27.77 23.24
N THR A 402 -2.37 -28.82 22.58
CA THR A 402 -3.06 -30.10 22.73
C THR A 402 -2.56 -30.80 24.01
N GLU A 403 -3.45 -31.45 24.72
CA GLU A 403 -3.12 -31.97 26.08
C GLU A 403 -2.41 -33.32 25.98
N THR A 404 -2.52 -34.02 24.86
CA THR A 404 -2.05 -35.42 24.85
C THR A 404 -0.53 -35.50 25.02
N ASP A 405 0.21 -34.43 24.69
CA ASP A 405 1.69 -34.58 24.76
C ASP A 405 2.25 -33.78 25.94
N LEU A 406 1.40 -33.03 26.57
CA LEU A 406 1.91 -32.20 27.68
C LEU A 406 2.14 -33.04 28.94
N GLN A 407 1.54 -34.33 28.96
CA GLN A 407 1.68 -35.18 30.17
C GLN A 407 3.12 -35.67 30.32
N ARG A 408 3.96 -35.48 29.25
CA ARG A 408 5.34 -36.02 29.34
C ARG A 408 6.33 -34.93 29.76
N VAL A 409 5.77 -33.73 29.80
CA VAL A 409 6.66 -32.62 30.19
C VAL A 409 6.36 -32.26 31.67
N PRO A 410 7.39 -32.51 32.53
CA PRO A 410 7.17 -32.40 33.98
C PRO A 410 6.71 -30.99 34.39
N SER A 411 7.35 -29.99 33.63
CA SER A 411 6.98 -28.61 33.99
C SER A 411 7.20 -27.70 32.79
N TRP A 412 6.08 -26.82 32.60
CA TRP A 412 6.22 -25.91 31.42
C TRP A 412 5.39 -24.65 31.66
N ASP A 413 5.84 -23.60 30.80
CA ASP A 413 5.07 -22.34 30.79
C ASP A 413 4.52 -22.11 29.37
N LEU A 414 3.26 -21.62 29.37
CA LEU A 414 2.72 -21.12 28.08
C LEU A 414 2.46 -19.62 28.17
N PHE A 415 3.07 -18.98 27.16
CA PHE A 415 2.89 -17.52 27.10
C PHE A 415 2.02 -17.19 25.88
N CYS A 416 1.12 -16.23 26.11
CA CYS A 416 0.38 -15.64 24.97
C CYS A 416 0.68 -14.14 24.88
N TYR A 417 0.94 -13.79 23.61
CA TYR A 417 1.33 -12.37 23.41
C TYR A 417 0.26 -11.69 22.55
N ALA A 418 0.01 -10.39 22.89
CA ALA A 418 -0.71 -9.46 21.99
C ALA A 418 0.13 -8.20 21.76
N VAL A 419 0.25 -7.85 20.48
CA VAL A 419 0.94 -6.57 20.19
C VAL A 419 -0.11 -5.48 19.93
N GLY A 420 -0.03 -4.40 20.81
CA GLY A 420 -1.03 -3.32 20.68
C GLY A 420 -0.37 -2.02 20.16
N ILE A 421 -1.16 -1.30 19.36
CA ILE A 421 -0.77 0.07 18.95
C ILE A 421 -1.79 1.07 19.53
N ARG A 422 -1.21 2.15 20.24
CA ARG A 422 -2.12 3.09 20.92
C ARG A 422 -3.14 3.67 19.92
N ARG A 423 -4.37 3.76 20.37
CA ARG A 423 -5.47 4.23 19.49
C ARG A 423 -5.29 5.72 19.17
N ASN A 424 -5.25 6.04 17.94
CA ASN A 424 -5.38 7.44 17.49
C ASN A 424 -6.57 7.56 16.53
N SER A 425 -7.15 8.91 16.45
CA SER A 425 -8.37 9.12 15.62
C SER A 425 -8.17 8.57 14.20
N GLY A 426 -8.67 7.34 13.94
CA GLY A 426 -8.72 6.90 12.53
C GLY A 426 -8.19 5.46 12.37
N LEU A 427 -7.53 4.92 13.45
CA LEU A 427 -7.04 3.54 13.31
C LEU A 427 -8.16 2.55 13.71
N GLU A 428 -8.40 1.68 12.78
CA GLU A 428 -9.40 0.62 13.06
C GLU A 428 -8.80 -0.76 12.76
N ASN A 429 -9.34 -1.80 13.53
CA ASN A 429 -8.93 -3.17 13.15
C ASN A 429 -10.14 -4.07 13.01
N VAL A 430 -9.89 -5.08 12.21
CA VAL A 430 -11.00 -6.05 12.03
C VAL A 430 -10.37 -7.45 11.94
N VAL A 431 -11.20 -8.41 12.49
CA VAL A 431 -10.79 -9.82 12.33
C VAL A 431 -11.80 -10.52 11.42
N LYS A 432 -11.19 -11.16 10.38
CA LYS A 432 -12.04 -11.99 9.50
C LYS A 432 -11.68 -13.48 9.66
N THR A 433 -12.81 -14.26 9.71
CA THR A 433 -12.51 -15.70 9.89
C THR A 433 -13.21 -16.50 8.79
N ARG A 434 -12.64 -17.68 8.53
CA ARG A 434 -13.27 -18.62 7.60
C ARG A 434 -13.13 -20.04 8.14
N GLU A 435 -14.22 -20.80 7.89
CA GLU A 435 -14.19 -22.18 8.43
C GLU A 435 -13.84 -23.17 7.31
N HIS A 436 -13.02 -24.16 7.62
CA HIS A 436 -12.66 -25.32 6.77
C HIS A 436 -11.90 -24.89 5.51
N VAL A 437 -11.31 -23.63 5.64
CA VAL A 437 -10.47 -23.19 4.51
C VAL A 437 -9.08 -22.82 5.06
N GLY A 438 -8.05 -23.10 4.21
CA GLY A 438 -6.65 -22.85 4.64
C GLY A 438 -6.23 -21.40 4.39
N GLU A 439 -7.29 -20.61 3.97
CA GLU A 439 -6.85 -19.24 3.69
C GLU A 439 -8.01 -18.27 3.96
N VAL A 440 -7.58 -17.09 4.54
CA VAL A 440 -8.56 -16.00 4.71
C VAL A 440 -8.00 -14.73 4.07
N ARG A 441 -8.90 -14.20 3.11
CA ARG A 441 -8.45 -12.97 2.42
C ARG A 441 -9.30 -11.79 2.89
N ILE A 442 -8.52 -10.61 2.92
CA ILE A 442 -9.28 -9.35 3.19
C ILE A 442 -9.43 -8.60 1.87
N ASP A 443 -10.67 -8.69 1.25
CA ASP A 443 -10.89 -8.15 -0.12
C ASP A 443 -11.20 -6.65 -0.06
N ASP A 444 -11.28 -6.13 1.15
CA ASP A 444 -11.54 -4.68 1.25
C ASP A 444 -10.25 -3.87 1.07
N GLN A 445 -10.19 -3.19 -0.01
CA GLN A 445 -8.93 -2.50 -0.41
C GLN A 445 -8.58 -1.40 0.59
N ILE A 446 -9.44 -1.35 1.60
CA ILE A 446 -9.11 -0.26 2.56
C ILE A 446 -8.43 -0.85 3.80
N TYR A 447 -8.55 -2.18 4.00
CA TYR A 447 -7.87 -2.80 5.16
C TYR A 447 -6.59 -3.50 4.70
N TYR A 448 -5.66 -3.40 5.71
CA TYR A 448 -4.35 -4.03 5.42
C TYR A 448 -4.10 -5.14 6.44
N VAL A 449 -3.79 -6.29 5.88
CA VAL A 449 -3.62 -7.45 6.80
C VAL A 449 -2.27 -7.31 7.53
N THR A 450 -2.35 -7.44 8.85
CA THR A 450 -1.09 -7.26 9.63
C THR A 450 -0.72 -8.57 10.33
N SER A 451 -1.79 -9.45 10.56
CA SER A 451 -1.50 -10.70 11.26
C SER A 451 -2.62 -11.71 10.99
N GLY A 452 -2.36 -13.01 11.48
CA GLY A 452 -3.39 -14.06 11.33
C GLY A 452 -2.98 -15.31 12.12
N GLY A 453 -3.96 -16.23 12.13
CA GLY A 453 -3.63 -17.48 12.85
C GLY A 453 -4.72 -18.54 12.60
N VAL A 454 -4.61 -19.65 13.37
CA VAL A 454 -5.57 -20.75 13.08
C VAL A 454 -6.04 -21.34 14.41
N TYR A 455 -7.23 -21.84 14.27
CA TYR A 455 -7.80 -22.63 15.36
C TYR A 455 -8.22 -24.01 14.82
N MET A 456 -7.80 -24.98 15.65
CA MET A 456 -8.18 -26.34 15.21
C MET A 456 -8.71 -27.12 16.42
N ASN A 457 -9.82 -27.80 16.15
CA ASN A 457 -10.34 -28.71 17.19
C ASN A 457 -10.44 -30.14 16.65
N GLY A 458 -10.15 -31.14 17.64
CA GLY A 458 -10.46 -32.54 17.27
C GLY A 458 -9.24 -33.23 16.64
N ILE A 459 -8.10 -32.62 16.85
CA ILE A 459 -6.92 -33.29 16.27
C ILE A 459 -6.43 -34.35 17.27
N THR A 460 -6.53 -35.59 16.85
CA THR A 460 -6.05 -36.65 17.78
C THR A 460 -4.71 -37.21 17.31
N ASP A 461 -4.41 -36.81 15.95
CA ASP A 461 -3.15 -37.39 15.42
C ASP A 461 -1.95 -36.50 15.78
N ARG A 462 -1.00 -37.09 16.34
CA ARG A 462 0.22 -36.41 16.85
C ARG A 462 1.10 -35.95 15.68
N ASN A 463 0.78 -36.36 14.43
CA ASN A 463 1.63 -35.94 13.30
C ASN A 463 0.99 -34.78 12.52
N THR A 464 -0.11 -34.30 13.13
CA THR A 464 -0.68 -33.13 12.43
C THR A 464 0.05 -31.84 12.88
N TYR A 465 0.77 -31.19 11.91
CA TYR A 465 1.41 -29.92 12.32
C TYR A 465 0.82 -28.76 11.51
N LEU A 466 1.00 -27.55 12.21
CA LEU A 466 0.44 -26.31 11.62
C LEU A 466 1.59 -25.45 11.05
N GLY A 467 1.54 -25.29 9.70
CA GLY A 467 2.40 -24.23 9.12
C GLY A 467 1.61 -22.92 8.93
N LEU A 468 2.09 -21.85 9.66
CA LEU A 468 1.38 -20.55 9.46
C LEU A 468 2.22 -19.64 8.56
N SER A 469 1.66 -19.32 7.42
CA SER A 469 2.41 -18.37 6.57
C SER A 469 1.54 -17.14 6.29
N ILE A 470 2.24 -15.96 6.45
CA ILE A 470 1.54 -14.75 5.94
C ILE A 470 1.52 -14.80 4.41
N LEU A 471 0.26 -14.95 3.85
CA LEU A 471 0.19 -14.82 2.37
C LEU A 471 0.44 -13.36 1.96
N SER A 472 1.68 -13.18 1.74
CA SER A 472 1.98 -11.78 1.37
C SER A 472 1.82 -11.58 -0.14
N PHE A 473 1.06 -12.88 -0.92
CA PHE A 473 1.04 -12.55 -2.37
C PHE A 473 0.17 -13.56 -3.11
N TYR A 474 -0.60 -13.20 -4.10
CA TYR A 474 -1.27 -14.03 -5.13
C TYR A 474 -0.34 -15.15 -5.63
N THR A 475 -0.25 -16.31 -5.00
CA THR A 475 0.25 -17.68 -5.25
C THR A 475 0.60 -17.87 -6.73
N GLN A 476 0.99 -16.65 -7.52
CA GLN A 476 1.55 -17.12 -8.80
C GLN A 476 2.51 -16.07 -9.38
N GLY A 477 3.22 -15.12 -8.48
CA GLY A 477 4.21 -14.20 -9.11
C GLY A 477 5.29 -13.80 -8.09
N THR A 478 6.69 -13.83 -8.49
CA THR A 478 7.82 -13.25 -7.73
C THR A 478 7.44 -11.87 -7.15
N PRO A 479 7.30 -11.80 -5.80
CA PRO A 479 7.01 -10.52 -5.13
C PRO A 479 7.74 -9.35 -5.81
N SER A 480 6.99 -8.51 -6.67
CA SER A 480 7.66 -7.25 -7.10
C SER A 480 7.61 -6.20 -5.99
N ASP A 481 8.66 -5.39 -5.69
CA ASP A 481 8.88 -4.24 -4.78
C ASP A 481 7.58 -3.44 -4.55
N LEU A 482 6.32 -3.91 -5.11
CA LEU A 482 5.12 -3.05 -4.92
C LEU A 482 3.95 -3.88 -4.44
N SER A 483 4.18 -5.08 -3.90
CA SER A 483 2.99 -5.90 -3.58
C SER A 483 2.54 -5.63 -2.14
N VAL A 484 1.24 -5.07 -1.94
CA VAL A 484 0.59 -4.87 -0.63
C VAL A 484 0.02 -6.22 -0.16
N PRO A 485 0.33 -6.57 1.14
CA PRO A 485 -0.23 -7.85 1.61
C PRO A 485 -1.76 -7.87 1.53
N VAL A 486 -2.36 -8.84 0.82
CA VAL A 486 -3.84 -8.82 0.59
C VAL A 486 -4.49 -9.93 1.41
N GLY A 487 -3.64 -10.67 2.13
CA GLY A 487 -4.35 -11.75 2.86
C GLY A 487 -3.36 -12.57 3.68
N TRP A 488 -3.96 -13.43 4.61
CA TRP A 488 -3.17 -14.33 5.49
C TRP A 488 -3.51 -15.80 5.15
N THR A 489 -2.47 -16.52 4.76
CA THR A 489 -2.72 -17.93 4.41
C THR A 489 -2.10 -18.82 5.50
N VAL A 490 -2.98 -19.69 5.85
CA VAL A 490 -2.44 -20.74 6.75
C VAL A 490 -2.38 -22.07 5.99
N TYR A 491 -1.12 -22.52 5.91
CA TYR A 491 -1.01 -23.88 5.33
C TYR A 491 -0.97 -24.92 6.44
N ALA A 492 -2.18 -25.64 6.50
CA ALA A 492 -2.09 -26.76 7.48
C ALA A 492 -1.97 -28.09 6.74
N LYS A 493 -0.77 -28.71 6.75
CA LYS A 493 -0.76 -30.10 6.23
C LYS A 493 -1.54 -31.04 7.16
N ILE A 494 -2.80 -31.36 6.62
CA ILE A 494 -3.64 -32.26 7.43
C ILE A 494 -3.42 -33.70 6.95
N GLY A 495 -2.47 -34.53 7.60
CA GLY A 495 -2.27 -35.96 7.29
C GLY A 495 -3.49 -36.59 6.61
N THR A 496 -3.53 -37.92 6.25
CA THR A 496 -4.55 -38.79 5.62
C THR A 496 -5.97 -38.31 5.95
N PRO A 497 -6.99 -38.18 5.04
CA PRO A 497 -8.40 -37.75 5.09
C PRO A 497 -9.08 -38.19 6.40
N THR A 498 -8.57 -39.10 7.28
CA THR A 498 -9.30 -39.56 8.49
C THR A 498 -8.85 -38.78 9.72
N THR A 499 -8.03 -37.70 9.55
CA THR A 499 -7.55 -36.97 10.74
C THR A 499 -7.89 -35.48 10.59
N HIS A 500 -9.06 -35.19 9.88
CA HIS A 500 -9.38 -33.76 9.74
C HIS A 500 -9.96 -33.22 11.06
N PRO A 501 -9.41 -32.09 11.40
CA PRO A 501 -10.01 -31.50 12.60
C PRO A 501 -11.52 -31.32 12.45
N THR A 502 -12.20 -31.66 13.57
CA THR A 502 -13.67 -31.47 13.54
C THR A 502 -14.03 -29.99 13.35
N GLU A 503 -13.00 -29.14 13.80
CA GLU A 503 -13.17 -27.70 13.53
C GLU A 503 -11.83 -27.08 13.10
N PHE A 504 -12.01 -26.29 12.00
CA PHE A 504 -10.81 -25.59 11.48
C PHE A 504 -11.20 -24.15 11.11
N ILE A 505 -10.51 -23.23 11.94
CA ILE A 505 -10.81 -21.80 11.65
C ILE A 505 -9.50 -21.08 11.30
N CYS A 506 -9.59 -20.41 10.15
CA CYS A 506 -8.49 -19.48 9.81
C CYS A 506 -8.92 -18.03 10.02
N ALA A 507 -8.00 -17.29 10.60
CA ALA A 507 -8.39 -15.89 10.92
C ALA A 507 -7.32 -14.94 10.38
N ALA A 508 -7.81 -13.78 9.91
CA ALA A 508 -6.90 -12.68 9.53
C ALA A 508 -7.26 -11.40 10.29
N LEU A 509 -6.18 -10.79 10.82
CA LEU A 509 -6.35 -9.47 11.47
C LEU A 509 -5.83 -8.35 10.54
N ALA A 510 -6.73 -7.39 10.28
CA ALA A 510 -6.34 -6.27 9.38
C ALA A 510 -6.60 -4.92 10.06
N ILE A 511 -5.75 -3.91 9.56
CA ILE A 511 -5.96 -2.57 10.15
C ILE A 511 -6.27 -1.59 9.01
N LYS A 512 -6.94 -0.54 9.39
CA LYS A 512 -7.25 0.57 8.45
C LYS A 512 -6.86 1.91 9.07
N HIS A 513 -6.17 2.65 8.23
CA HIS A 513 -5.83 4.03 8.59
C HIS A 513 -5.63 4.86 7.31
N PRO A 514 -6.17 6.13 7.31
CA PRO A 514 -6.11 6.94 6.08
C PRO A 514 -4.67 7.22 5.65
N SER A 515 -3.73 6.95 6.59
CA SER A 515 -2.37 7.40 6.21
C SER A 515 -1.44 6.18 6.10
N ILE A 516 -2.04 4.91 6.05
CA ILE A 516 -1.12 3.76 6.00
C ILE A 516 -0.47 3.71 4.61
N GLU A 517 0.84 3.60 4.65
CA GLU A 517 1.62 3.40 3.42
C GLU A 517 2.53 2.17 3.59
N PHE A 518 2.66 1.37 2.38
CA PHE A 518 3.55 0.19 2.46
C PHE A 518 4.88 0.51 1.77
N LEU A 519 5.85 0.20 2.56
CA LEU A 519 7.18 0.38 1.96
C LEU A 519 7.54 -0.88 1.15
N PRO A 520 8.26 -0.63 0.04
CA PRO A 520 8.58 -1.77 -0.83
C PRO A 520 9.26 -2.91 -0.04
N LEU A 521 8.97 -4.19 -0.60
CA LEU A 521 9.61 -5.37 0.01
C LEU A 521 11.13 -5.33 -0.18
N GLU A 522 11.83 -5.34 0.87
CA GLU A 522 13.30 -5.37 0.72
C GLU A 522 13.82 -6.77 1.11
N ASP A 523 14.47 -7.38 0.13
CA ASP A 523 15.24 -8.58 0.54
C ASP A 523 16.45 -8.18 1.41
N PRO A 524 16.36 -8.42 2.68
CA PRO A 524 17.46 -7.96 3.55
C PRO A 524 18.83 -8.49 3.08
N ASN A 525 18.85 -9.63 2.34
CA ASN A 525 20.17 -10.07 1.83
C ASN A 525 20.70 -9.12 0.75
N ASP A 526 19.89 -8.27 0.21
CA ASP A 526 20.32 -7.26 -0.79
C ASP A 526 20.82 -5.98 -0.11
N VAL A 527 20.46 -5.67 1.16
CA VAL A 527 20.85 -4.45 1.90
C VAL A 527 22.26 -4.65 2.48
N LEU A 528 22.64 -5.90 2.79
CA LEU A 528 24.02 -6.12 3.30
C LEU A 528 25.03 -6.06 2.16
N ASN A 529 24.62 -6.21 0.90
CA ASN A 529 25.57 -6.12 -0.23
C ASN A 529 25.71 -4.68 -0.74
N ARG A 530 24.78 -3.75 -0.36
CA ARG A 530 24.87 -2.35 -0.84
C ARG A 530 25.65 -1.48 0.15
N HIS A 531 25.82 -1.92 1.38
CA HIS A 531 26.59 -1.10 2.36
C HIS A 531 28.04 -1.58 2.43
N ASN A 532 28.35 -2.67 1.74
CA ASN A 532 29.78 -3.07 1.62
C ASN A 532 30.34 -2.69 0.25
N GLN A 533 29.62 -1.88 -0.57
CA GLN A 533 30.18 -1.18 -1.74
C GLN A 533 30.25 0.32 -1.51
#